data_AF-A0A840GZC0-F1
#
_entry.id   AF-A0A840GZC0-F1
#
_cell.length_a   1.000
_cell.length_b   1.000
_cell.length_c   1.000
_cell.angle_alpha   90.00
_cell.angle_beta   90.00
_cell.angle_gamma   90.00
#
_symmetry.space_group_name_H-M   'P 1'
#
loop_
_entity.id
_entity.type
_entity.pdbx_description
1 polymer ?
#
loop_
_entity_poly.entity_id
_entity_poly.type
_entity_poly.pdbx_seq_one_letter_code
_entity_poly.pdbx_strand_id
1 'polypeptide(L)' 'MWRPRGSLTTDANAEVGAIHPKAMPVILTTLAEVETWMTAPAEEALKFQRPLPDGTLRIVARGVKEDPALAT' A
#
# COMPACT_ATOMS: atom_id res chain seq x y z
N MET A 1 -11.61 -2.20 24.63
CA MET A 1 -10.31 -1.52 24.45
C MET A 1 -9.85 -1.75 23.01
N TRP A 2 -9.93 -0.75 22.14
CA TRP A 2 -9.41 -0.83 20.76
C TRP A 2 -7.96 -0.33 20.74
N ARG A 3 -7.04 -1.05 20.09
CA ARG A 3 -5.64 -0.63 19.85
C ARG A 3 -5.49 -0.07 18.42
N PRO A 4 -4.80 1.05 18.20
CA PRO A 4 -4.61 1.59 16.86
C PRO A 4 -3.83 0.59 16.00
N ARG A 5 -4.30 0.37 14.76
CA ARG A 5 -3.56 -0.38 13.73
C ARG A 5 -2.86 0.62 12.82
N GLY A 6 -1.56 0.42 12.59
CA GLY A 6 -0.77 1.19 11.64
C GLY A 6 -0.43 0.36 10.40
N SER A 7 -0.14 1.03 9.29
CA SER A 7 0.47 0.44 8.11
C SER A 7 1.99 0.62 8.15
N LEU A 8 2.73 -0.32 7.56
CA LEU A 8 4.16 -0.17 7.32
C LEU A 8 4.39 0.59 6.02
N THR A 9 5.46 1.38 6.00
CA THR A 9 5.86 2.21 4.86
C THR A 9 7.22 1.80 4.33
N THR A 10 7.48 2.13 3.07
CA THR A 10 8.75 1.95 2.36
C THR A 10 9.02 3.17 1.50
N ASP A 11 10.18 3.23 0.83
CA ASP A 11 10.50 4.30 -0.12
C ASP A 11 9.48 4.34 -1.24
N ALA A 12 9.18 5.53 -1.76
CA ALA A 12 8.21 5.67 -2.85
C ALA A 12 8.81 5.22 -4.19
N ASN A 13 8.02 4.48 -4.98
CA ASN A 13 8.35 4.21 -6.39
C ASN A 13 8.10 5.45 -7.27
N ALA A 14 8.38 5.39 -8.57
CA ALA A 14 8.27 6.55 -9.47
C ALA A 14 6.86 7.18 -9.48
N GLU A 15 5.79 6.37 -9.51
CA GLU A 15 4.42 6.90 -9.58
C GLU A 15 3.98 7.55 -8.27
N VAL A 16 4.27 6.92 -7.13
CA VAL A 16 3.93 7.49 -5.82
C VAL A 16 4.84 8.69 -5.52
N GLY A 17 6.12 8.60 -5.84
CA GLY A 17 7.11 9.63 -5.58
C GLY A 17 6.81 10.96 -6.26
N ALA A 18 6.19 10.92 -7.44
CA ALA A 18 5.72 12.10 -8.16
C ALA A 18 4.60 12.88 -7.43
N ILE A 19 3.88 12.25 -6.50
CA ILE A 19 2.74 12.84 -5.77
C ILE A 19 3.08 13.02 -4.28
N HIS A 20 3.65 11.98 -3.67
CA HIS A 20 3.98 11.91 -2.26
C HIS A 20 5.40 11.28 -2.09
N PRO A 21 6.46 12.11 -2.19
CA PRO A 21 7.84 11.64 -2.28
C PRO A 21 8.37 10.97 -1.00
N LYS A 22 7.72 11.20 0.14
CA LYS A 22 8.25 10.78 1.44
C LYS A 22 8.26 9.27 1.64
N ALA A 23 7.20 8.60 1.19
CA ALA A 23 7.00 7.17 1.40
C ALA A 23 5.77 6.68 0.65
N MET A 24 5.75 5.38 0.37
CA MET A 24 4.55 4.63 -0.02
C MET A 24 4.21 3.57 1.04
N PRO A 25 2.94 3.16 1.16
CA PRO A 25 2.60 1.97 1.96
C PRO A 25 3.20 0.71 1.35
N VAL A 26 3.49 -0.29 2.16
CA VAL A 26 3.79 -1.65 1.68
C VAL A 26 2.56 -2.23 0.99
N ILE A 27 2.74 -2.74 -0.23
CA ILE A 27 1.67 -3.36 -1.02
C ILE A 27 2.09 -4.80 -1.35
N LEU A 28 1.24 -5.75 -0.98
CA LEU A 28 1.37 -7.16 -1.35
C LEU A 28 0.45 -7.43 -2.53
N THR A 29 0.98 -8.05 -3.58
CA THR A 29 0.32 -8.17 -4.88
C THR A 29 -0.13 -9.59 -5.19
N THR A 30 0.35 -10.57 -4.44
CA THR A 30 -0.01 -11.98 -4.62
C THR A 30 -0.53 -12.61 -3.33
N LEU A 31 -1.31 -13.68 -3.46
CA LEU A 31 -1.79 -14.45 -2.30
C LEU A 31 -0.64 -15.07 -1.50
N ALA A 32 0.40 -15.57 -2.17
CA ALA A 32 1.56 -16.15 -1.51
C ALA A 32 2.32 -15.11 -0.64
N GLU A 33 2.44 -13.87 -1.12
CA GLU A 33 3.00 -12.76 -0.33
C GLU A 33 2.15 -12.46 0.91
N VAL A 34 0.82 -12.46 0.77
CA VAL A 34 -0.12 -12.26 1.88
C VAL A 34 -0.02 -13.41 2.89
N GLU A 35 -0.02 -14.65 2.45
CA GLU A 35 0.11 -15.83 3.32
C GLU A 35 1.43 -15.80 4.10
N THR A 36 2.53 -15.51 3.41
CA THR A 36 3.85 -15.37 4.05
C THR A 36 3.83 -14.23 5.07
N TRP A 37 3.28 -13.07 4.72
CA TRP A 37 3.18 -11.93 5.62
C TRP A 37 2.39 -12.23 6.90
N MET A 38 1.32 -13.02 6.77
CA MET A 38 0.40 -13.32 7.88
C MET A 38 0.87 -14.48 8.77
N THR A 39 1.78 -15.33 8.30
CA THR A 39 2.11 -16.60 8.98
C THR A 39 3.60 -16.83 9.22
N ALA A 40 4.48 -16.24 8.42
CA ALA A 40 5.92 -16.44 8.55
C ALA A 40 6.50 -15.65 9.75
N PRO A 41 7.71 -16.01 10.21
CA PRO A 41 8.44 -15.20 11.18
C PRO A 41 8.59 -13.75 10.68
N ALA A 42 8.62 -12.80 11.61
CA ALA A 42 8.68 -11.37 11.29
C ALA A 42 9.85 -11.02 10.35
N GLU A 43 11.01 -11.66 10.53
CA GLU A 43 12.19 -11.46 9.69
C GLU A 43 11.94 -11.82 8.22
N GLU A 44 11.08 -12.79 7.92
CA GLU A 44 10.72 -13.17 6.56
C GLU A 44 9.66 -12.24 5.99
N ALA A 45 8.63 -11.92 6.79
CA ALA A 45 7.57 -10.99 6.38
C ALA A 45 8.15 -9.61 6.04
N LEU A 46 9.08 -9.08 6.85
CA LEU A 46 9.67 -7.76 6.64
C LEU A 46 10.51 -7.65 5.35
N LYS A 47 10.88 -8.76 4.70
CA LYS A 47 11.50 -8.72 3.36
C LYS A 47 10.56 -8.15 2.30
N PHE A 48 9.25 -8.16 2.54
CA PHE A 48 8.25 -7.53 1.66
C PHE A 48 8.08 -6.03 1.92
N GLN A 49 8.73 -5.45 2.94
CA GLN A 49 8.75 -4.00 3.18
C GLN A 49 9.68 -3.28 2.19
N ARG A 50 9.34 -3.31 0.91
CA ARG A 50 10.11 -2.74 -0.20
C ARG A 50 9.18 -1.99 -1.17
N PRO A 51 9.68 -1.01 -1.94
CA PRO A 51 8.88 -0.38 -2.98
C PRO A 51 8.40 -1.41 -4.00
N LEU A 52 7.21 -1.18 -4.55
CA LEU A 52 6.82 -1.86 -5.77
C LEU A 52 7.70 -1.38 -6.94
N PRO A 53 7.98 -2.23 -7.93
CA PRO A 53 8.65 -1.79 -9.15
C PRO A 53 7.90 -0.64 -9.83
N ASP A 54 8.64 0.23 -10.51
CA ASP A 54 8.07 1.28 -11.34
C ASP A 54 7.17 0.68 -12.44
N GLY A 55 6.16 1.43 -12.86
CA GLY A 55 5.20 1.02 -13.89
C GLY A 55 4.14 0.03 -13.43
N THR A 56 4.16 -0.41 -12.16
CA THR A 56 3.17 -1.36 -11.61
C THR A 56 1.87 -0.68 -11.18
N LEU A 57 1.92 0.61 -10.85
CA LEU A 57 0.77 1.38 -10.38
C LEU A 57 0.20 2.27 -11.48
N ARG A 58 -1.13 2.43 -11.48
CA ARG A 58 -1.86 3.34 -12.37
C ARG A 58 -2.74 4.28 -11.56
N ILE A 59 -2.64 5.58 -11.82
CA ILE A 59 -3.56 6.57 -11.27
C ILE A 59 -4.92 6.41 -11.97
N VAL A 60 -5.95 6.06 -11.21
CA VAL A 60 -7.32 5.84 -11.74
C VAL A 60 -8.28 7.01 -11.53
N ALA A 61 -7.94 7.95 -10.65
CA ALA A 61 -8.71 9.16 -10.38
C ALA A 61 -7.79 10.26 -9.83
N ARG A 62 -8.18 11.52 -10.00
CA ARG A 62 -7.53 12.70 -9.40
C ARG A 62 -8.62 13.65 -8.87
N GLY A 63 -8.33 14.38 -7.80
CA GLY A 63 -9.28 15.29 -7.16
C GLY A 63 -9.87 14.75 -5.86
N VAL A 64 -10.84 15.47 -5.30
CA VAL A 64 -11.51 15.10 -4.04
C VAL A 64 -12.44 13.90 -4.30
N LYS A 65 -12.43 12.92 -3.39
CA LYS A 65 -13.42 11.84 -3.43
C LYS A 65 -14.80 12.42 -3.12
N GLU A 66 -15.72 12.33 -4.07
CA GLU A 66 -17.13 12.62 -3.89
C GLU A 66 -17.90 11.30 -3.78
N ASP A 67 -18.69 11.12 -2.72
CA ASP A 67 -19.65 10.00 -2.66
C ASP A 67 -20.86 10.36 -3.56
N PRO A 68 -21.39 9.43 -4.36
CA PRO A 68 -22.58 9.70 -5.15
C PRO A 68 -23.75 10.07 -4.22
N ALA A 69 -24.48 11.12 -4.56
CA ALA A 69 -25.70 11.46 -3.85
C ALA A 69 -26.64 10.25 -3.88
N LEU A 70 -27.15 9.83 -2.71
CA LEU A 70 -28.17 8.79 -2.62
C LEU A 70 -29.33 9.18 -3.53
N ALA A 71 -29.57 8.41 -4.58
CA ALA A 71 -30.76 8.55 -5.40
C ALA A 71 -31.97 8.38 -4.49
N THR A 72 -32.81 9.42 -4.39
CA THR A 72 -34.06 9.42 -3.63
C THR A 72 -35.14 8.62 -4.34
#